data_AF-A0A2G9SI53-F1
#
_entry.id   AF-A0A2G9SI53-F1
#
_cell.length_a   1.000
_cell.length_b   1.000
_cell.length_c   1.000
_cell.angle_alpha   90.00
_cell.angle_beta   90.00
_cell.angle_gamma   90.00
#
_symmetry.space_group_name_H-M   'P 1'
#
loop_
_entity.id
_entity.type
_entity.pdbx_description
1 polymer ?
#
loop_
_entity_poly.entity_id
_entity_poly.type
_entity_poly.pdbx_seq_one_letter_code
_entity_poly.pdbx_strand_id
1 'polypeptide(L)'
;AQAGWLQHDFGHLSVFKTSKWNHIGHKFVIGHLKVLSQRGLLEPICHQGASANWWNHRHFQHHAKPNIFSKDPDVNMVHIFVLGDTQPVEYGKKKLKYLPYNHQHQYFFLIGPPLLIPVYFTVQIMKTMITRKDWVDLAWSLSYYTRFFFTFVPYFGVLGSIALLTTVRFIESHWFVWVTQMNHIPMEIDHEKYRDWLGSQVGGQHHGRSLTDDDSSRDTPSLFATAVLYHYLHDHHMSHMLDLCSKPAWTFSFVLELPVIKTGDCCSLTLYRLAATCNIEQSFFNDWFSGHLNFQIEHHLFPTMPRHNYYKIAPFVRSLCKKYEVLYEEKPMWKAFTDIIGSLRKSGDLWLDAYLHK
;
A
#
# COMPACT_ATOMS: atom_id res chain seq x y z
N ALA A 1 12.20 -11.13 3.65
CA ALA A 1 11.62 -10.46 2.48
C ALA A 1 10.53 -11.30 1.77
N GLN A 2 10.88 -12.30 0.94
CA GLN A 2 9.94 -12.91 -0.02
C GLN A 2 8.69 -13.59 0.60
N ALA A 3 8.81 -14.24 1.76
CA ALA A 3 7.65 -14.78 2.47
C ALA A 3 6.66 -13.69 2.90
N GLY A 4 7.15 -12.47 3.18
CA GLY A 4 6.31 -11.30 3.46
C GLY A 4 5.57 -10.79 2.23
N TRP A 5 6.04 -11.09 1.02
CA TRP A 5 5.29 -10.80 -0.19
C TRP A 5 4.28 -11.88 -0.54
N LEU A 6 4.65 -13.14 -0.35
CA LEU A 6 3.71 -14.25 -0.48
C LEU A 6 2.51 -14.10 0.47
N GLN A 7 2.74 -13.61 1.69
CA GLN A 7 1.66 -13.32 2.63
C GLN A 7 0.73 -12.22 2.09
N HIS A 8 1.29 -11.18 1.45
CA HIS A 8 0.54 -10.07 0.85
C HIS A 8 -0.33 -10.59 -0.31
N ASP A 9 0.23 -11.45 -1.17
CA ASP A 9 -0.52 -12.13 -2.24
C ASP A 9 -1.70 -12.96 -1.69
N PHE A 10 -1.48 -13.71 -0.61
CA PHE A 10 -2.56 -14.44 0.07
C PHE A 10 -3.62 -13.51 0.65
N GLY A 11 -3.22 -12.37 1.20
CA GLY A 11 -4.14 -11.34 1.71
C GLY A 11 -5.02 -10.73 0.61
N HIS A 12 -4.49 -10.63 -0.61
CA HIS A 12 -5.24 -10.22 -1.80
C HIS A 12 -6.01 -11.31 -2.50
N LEU A 13 -5.98 -12.53 -1.98
CA LEU A 13 -6.62 -13.70 -2.59
C LEU A 13 -6.08 -14.04 -3.99
N SER A 14 -4.84 -13.65 -4.31
CA SER A 14 -4.27 -13.77 -5.65
C SER A 14 -3.58 -15.11 -5.93
N VAL A 15 -3.44 -15.99 -4.93
CA VAL A 15 -2.65 -17.24 -5.06
C VAL A 15 -3.52 -18.43 -5.47
N PHE A 16 -4.59 -18.69 -4.74
CA PHE A 16 -5.49 -19.82 -4.99
C PHE A 16 -6.81 -19.38 -5.63
N LYS A 17 -7.44 -20.30 -6.38
CA LYS A 17 -8.76 -20.05 -6.99
C LYS A 17 -9.87 -19.88 -5.95
N THR A 18 -9.75 -20.54 -4.80
CA THR A 18 -10.75 -20.50 -3.73
C THR A 18 -10.26 -19.60 -2.59
N SER A 19 -11.07 -18.61 -2.20
CA SER A 19 -10.76 -17.68 -1.10
C SER A 19 -10.40 -18.38 0.21
N LYS A 20 -11.06 -19.51 0.53
CA LYS A 20 -10.77 -20.33 1.72
C LYS A 20 -9.29 -20.71 1.83
N TRP A 21 -8.69 -21.18 0.74
CA TRP A 21 -7.27 -21.58 0.74
C TRP A 21 -6.34 -20.37 0.85
N ASN A 22 -6.70 -19.24 0.25
CA ASN A 22 -5.96 -18.00 0.44
C ASN A 22 -5.99 -17.53 1.89
N HIS A 23 -7.14 -17.57 2.58
CA HIS A 23 -7.22 -17.20 3.99
C HIS A 23 -6.42 -18.13 4.91
N ILE A 24 -6.45 -19.44 4.66
CA ILE A 24 -5.64 -20.41 5.40
C ILE A 24 -4.16 -20.15 5.15
N GLY A 25 -3.76 -20.01 3.88
CA GLY A 25 -2.39 -19.69 3.47
C GLY A 25 -1.92 -18.38 4.09
N HIS A 26 -2.75 -17.34 4.08
CA HIS A 26 -2.46 -16.05 4.68
C HIS A 26 -2.14 -16.20 6.18
N LYS A 27 -3.08 -16.77 6.97
CA LYS A 27 -2.90 -17.01 8.42
C LYS A 27 -1.66 -17.83 8.72
N PHE A 28 -1.40 -18.87 7.94
CA PHE A 28 -0.23 -19.70 8.11
C PHE A 28 1.07 -18.95 7.79
N VAL A 29 1.14 -18.23 6.66
CA VAL A 29 2.37 -17.56 6.24
C VAL A 29 2.71 -16.37 7.14
N ILE A 30 1.73 -15.52 7.46
CA ILE A 30 1.93 -14.34 8.31
C ILE A 30 2.08 -14.69 9.80
N GLY A 31 1.38 -15.74 10.26
CA GLY A 31 1.33 -16.10 11.67
C GLY A 31 2.37 -17.12 12.08
N HIS A 32 2.69 -18.10 11.23
CA HIS A 32 3.52 -19.27 11.59
C HIS A 32 4.81 -19.39 10.78
N LEU A 33 4.70 -19.26 9.44
CA LEU A 33 5.74 -19.75 8.54
C LEU A 33 6.97 -18.89 8.55
N LYS A 34 6.86 -17.56 8.69
CA LYS A 34 7.94 -16.61 8.41
C LYS A 34 9.24 -16.91 9.19
N VAL A 35 10.05 -17.85 8.70
CA VAL A 35 11.44 -18.28 8.97
C VAL A 35 11.89 -19.20 7.82
N LEU A 36 13.14 -19.00 7.38
CA LEU A 36 14.07 -19.88 6.63
C LEU A 36 13.47 -21.12 5.95
N SER A 37 13.63 -21.18 4.63
CA SER A 37 13.86 -22.47 3.98
C SER A 37 15.37 -22.63 3.77
N GLN A 38 15.96 -23.65 4.39
CA GLN A 38 17.36 -24.04 4.17
C GLN A 38 17.55 -24.58 2.75
N ARG A 39 18.46 -23.97 1.98
CA ARG A 39 19.48 -24.69 1.20
C ARG A 39 20.59 -23.73 0.77
N GLY A 40 21.74 -23.83 1.44
CA GLY A 40 22.99 -23.16 1.04
C GLY A 40 23.38 -21.99 1.94
N LEU A 41 24.66 -21.94 2.31
CA LEU A 41 25.26 -20.83 3.06
C LEU A 41 25.20 -19.55 2.19
N LEU A 42 24.43 -18.56 2.67
CA LEU A 42 24.33 -17.13 2.31
C LEU A 42 22.86 -16.73 2.01
N GLU A 43 22.23 -15.98 2.94
CA GLU A 43 20.91 -15.28 2.90
C GLU A 43 19.60 -16.13 2.91
N PRO A 44 18.39 -15.61 3.27
CA PRO A 44 17.99 -14.34 3.92
C PRO A 44 17.12 -14.53 5.19
N ILE A 45 17.09 -13.52 6.06
CA ILE A 45 16.36 -13.57 7.34
C ILE A 45 14.99 -12.89 7.25
N CYS A 46 13.94 -13.54 7.78
CA CYS A 46 12.55 -13.07 7.69
C CYS A 46 11.72 -13.72 8.81
N HIS A 47 11.20 -12.91 9.74
CA HIS A 47 10.56 -13.34 11.00
C HIS A 47 9.20 -12.63 11.17
N GLN A 48 8.06 -13.28 11.42
CA GLN A 48 6.88 -12.57 11.97
C GLN A 48 5.84 -13.60 12.36
N GLY A 49 5.41 -13.52 13.61
CA GLY A 49 4.11 -13.99 14.03
C GLY A 49 3.18 -12.79 14.08
N ALA A 50 2.57 -12.45 12.95
CA ALA A 50 1.63 -11.33 12.83
C ALA A 50 0.20 -11.83 12.55
N SER A 51 -0.79 -10.95 12.74
CA SER A 51 -2.21 -11.28 12.54
C SER A 51 -2.65 -11.00 11.11
N ALA A 52 -3.21 -12.02 10.45
CA ALA A 52 -3.82 -11.89 9.13
C ALA A 52 -5.02 -10.93 9.19
N ASN A 53 -5.82 -10.99 10.26
CA ASN A 53 -6.96 -10.11 10.46
C ASN A 53 -6.53 -8.64 10.60
N TRP A 54 -5.51 -8.37 11.43
CA TRP A 54 -4.95 -7.02 11.60
C TRP A 54 -4.38 -6.49 10.28
N TRP A 55 -3.61 -7.32 9.56
CA TRP A 55 -3.01 -6.93 8.30
C TRP A 55 -4.09 -6.61 7.26
N ASN A 56 -5.06 -7.51 7.05
CA ASN A 56 -6.17 -7.31 6.11
C ASN A 56 -6.93 -6.02 6.42
N HIS A 57 -7.24 -5.77 7.70
CA HIS A 57 -7.99 -4.58 8.09
C HIS A 57 -7.29 -3.28 7.67
N ARG A 58 -6.00 -3.16 7.98
CA ARG A 58 -5.24 -1.96 7.63
C ARG A 58 -4.98 -1.86 6.13
N HIS A 59 -4.63 -2.98 5.51
CA HIS A 59 -4.29 -3.03 4.10
C HIS A 59 -5.51 -2.72 3.20
N PHE A 60 -6.70 -3.21 3.57
CA PHE A 60 -7.94 -2.83 2.89
C PHE A 60 -8.27 -1.34 3.05
N GLN A 61 -8.02 -0.75 4.21
CA GLN A 61 -8.20 0.70 4.41
C GLN A 61 -7.26 1.50 3.50
N HIS A 62 -6.00 1.11 3.42
CA HIS A 62 -5.01 1.70 2.53
C HIS A 62 -5.43 1.61 1.06
N HIS A 63 -5.93 0.47 0.57
CA HIS A 63 -6.41 0.36 -0.81
C HIS A 63 -7.72 1.12 -1.08
N ALA A 64 -8.56 1.27 -0.06
CA ALA A 64 -9.82 1.99 -0.19
C ALA A 64 -9.59 3.49 -0.31
N LYS A 65 -8.72 4.06 0.53
CA LYS A 65 -8.46 5.51 0.60
C LYS A 65 -6.99 5.79 0.91
N PRO A 66 -6.05 5.49 -0.02
CA PRO A 66 -4.62 5.72 0.20
C PRO A 66 -4.36 7.21 0.40
N ASN A 67 -3.33 7.62 1.14
CA ASN A 67 -2.92 9.02 1.33
C ASN A 67 -4.01 9.99 1.86
N ILE A 68 -5.06 9.49 2.51
CA ILE A 68 -6.02 10.32 3.25
C ILE A 68 -5.73 10.28 4.74
N PHE A 69 -5.49 11.44 5.34
CA PHE A 69 -5.31 11.53 6.80
C PHE A 69 -6.49 10.92 7.57
N SER A 70 -6.17 10.23 8.66
CA SER A 70 -7.14 9.53 9.53
C SER A 70 -7.83 8.30 8.90
N LYS A 71 -7.74 8.08 7.59
CA LYS A 71 -8.35 6.93 6.90
C LYS A 71 -7.32 5.94 6.41
N ASP A 72 -6.22 6.43 5.85
CA ASP A 72 -5.07 5.61 5.51
C ASP A 72 -4.20 5.40 6.76
N PRO A 73 -4.08 4.14 7.26
CA PRO A 73 -3.20 3.85 8.38
C PRO A 73 -1.70 4.08 8.07
N ASP A 74 -1.30 4.11 6.80
CA ASP A 74 0.11 4.18 6.41
C ASP A 74 0.68 5.61 6.47
N VAL A 75 -0.17 6.64 6.36
CA VAL A 75 0.24 8.06 6.54
C VAL A 75 -0.10 8.60 7.93
N ASN A 76 -0.74 7.80 8.79
CA ASN A 76 -1.14 8.19 10.14
C ASN A 76 -0.03 7.89 11.18
N MET A 77 1.08 8.62 11.07
CA MET A 77 2.35 8.35 11.75
C MET A 77 2.44 8.81 13.23
N VAL A 78 1.33 8.75 13.99
CA VAL A 78 1.26 9.03 15.45
C VAL A 78 2.08 10.27 15.89
N HIS A 79 1.90 11.39 15.20
CA HIS A 79 2.57 12.67 15.49
C HIS A 79 4.11 12.63 15.46
N ILE A 80 4.73 11.56 14.94
CA ILE A 80 6.19 11.47 14.79
C ILE A 80 6.64 12.33 13.61
N PHE A 81 5.83 12.32 12.55
CA PHE A 81 6.07 13.06 11.32
C PHE A 81 4.85 13.90 10.96
N VAL A 82 5.10 15.03 10.30
CA VAL A 82 4.08 15.78 9.57
C VAL A 82 4.29 15.55 8.08
N LEU A 83 3.24 15.15 7.37
CA LEU A 83 3.31 14.72 5.97
C LEU A 83 2.44 15.59 5.08
N GLY A 84 2.74 15.64 3.77
CA GLY A 84 1.97 16.41 2.79
C GLY A 84 2.04 17.93 3.03
N ASP A 85 1.06 18.64 2.48
CA ASP A 85 1.04 20.11 2.51
C ASP A 85 0.04 20.65 3.56
N THR A 86 -0.99 19.88 3.92
CA THR A 86 -2.08 20.34 4.79
C THR A 86 -1.78 20.15 6.28
N GLN A 87 -1.42 18.93 6.70
CA GLN A 87 -1.16 18.60 8.10
C GLN A 87 -0.06 19.46 8.76
N PRO A 88 1.08 19.77 8.10
CA PRO A 88 2.14 20.56 8.71
C PRO A 88 1.67 21.99 9.00
N VAL A 89 0.89 22.59 8.10
CA VAL A 89 0.33 23.94 8.28
C VAL A 89 -0.69 23.96 9.42
N GLU A 90 -1.55 22.95 9.52
CA GLU A 90 -2.50 22.83 10.64
C GLU A 90 -1.79 22.71 11.99
N TYR A 91 -0.75 21.89 12.06
CA TYR A 91 0.04 21.69 13.27
C TYR A 91 0.82 22.95 13.64
N GLY A 92 1.38 23.64 12.65
CA GLY A 92 2.07 24.91 12.83
C GLY A 92 1.15 25.99 13.41
N LYS A 93 -0.04 26.20 12.82
CA LYS A 93 -1.05 27.15 13.32
C LYS A 93 -1.50 26.84 14.75
N LYS A 94 -1.67 25.55 15.08
CA LYS A 94 -2.04 25.10 16.44
C LYS A 94 -0.87 25.11 17.42
N LYS A 95 0.33 25.54 17.00
CA LYS A 95 1.58 25.50 17.77
C LYS A 95 1.88 24.12 18.37
N LEU A 96 1.52 23.04 17.65
CA LEU A 96 1.79 21.67 18.07
C LEU A 96 3.23 21.29 17.73
N LYS A 97 4.02 20.90 18.74
CA LYS A 97 5.44 20.53 18.61
C LYS A 97 5.76 19.29 19.46
N TYR A 98 5.34 18.11 19.02
CA TYR A 98 5.68 16.84 19.68
C TYR A 98 7.15 16.46 19.45
N LEU A 99 7.66 16.72 18.25
CA LEU A 99 9.05 16.52 17.84
C LEU A 99 9.54 17.74 17.03
N PRO A 100 10.86 17.90 16.81
CA PRO A 100 11.39 18.97 15.97
C PRO A 100 11.11 18.69 14.50
N TYR A 101 9.89 18.97 14.03
CA TYR A 101 9.44 18.63 12.67
C TYR A 101 10.28 19.28 11.57
N ASN A 102 10.88 20.45 11.81
CA ASN A 102 11.81 21.10 10.88
C ASN A 102 13.07 20.25 10.58
N HIS A 103 13.40 19.29 11.46
CA HIS A 103 14.51 18.35 11.27
C HIS A 103 14.04 16.91 10.97
N GLN A 104 12.76 16.70 10.63
CA GLN A 104 12.21 15.34 10.49
C GLN A 104 12.88 14.50 9.40
N HIS A 105 13.35 15.14 8.33
CA HIS A 105 14.15 14.49 7.29
C HIS A 105 15.48 13.91 7.80
N GLN A 106 16.03 14.42 8.91
CA GLN A 106 17.31 13.98 9.47
C GLN A 106 17.14 12.75 10.37
N TYR A 107 16.07 12.73 11.19
CA TYR A 107 15.82 11.61 12.10
C TYR A 107 14.89 10.54 11.51
N PHE A 108 14.34 10.74 10.31
CA PHE A 108 13.45 9.76 9.67
C PHE A 108 14.05 8.36 9.66
N PHE A 109 15.28 8.19 9.15
CA PHE A 109 15.93 6.87 9.12
C PHE A 109 16.38 6.35 10.48
N LEU A 110 16.56 7.23 11.47
CA LEU A 110 16.98 6.86 12.82
C LEU A 110 15.82 6.44 13.72
N ILE A 111 14.61 6.95 13.44
CA ILE A 111 13.43 6.73 14.29
C ILE A 111 12.35 5.95 13.55
N GLY A 112 12.00 6.35 12.32
CA GLY A 112 10.90 5.77 11.55
C GLY A 112 11.08 4.27 11.29
N PRO A 113 11.99 3.86 10.39
CA PRO A 113 12.22 2.45 10.12
C PRO A 113 12.65 1.65 11.36
N PRO A 114 13.62 2.08 12.20
CA PRO A 114 14.02 1.31 13.38
C PRO A 114 12.88 0.95 14.34
N LEU A 115 11.85 1.79 14.49
CA LEU A 115 10.77 1.58 15.44
C LEU A 115 9.49 1.01 14.82
N LEU A 116 9.29 1.13 13.50
CA LEU A 116 8.02 0.78 12.86
C LEU A 116 7.62 -0.69 13.07
N ILE A 117 8.40 -1.65 12.54
CA ILE A 117 8.10 -3.07 12.73
C ILE A 117 8.43 -3.56 14.13
N PRO A 118 9.64 -3.31 14.68
CA PRO A 118 10.06 -3.95 15.93
C PRO A 118 9.20 -3.52 17.12
N VAL A 119 8.77 -2.26 17.15
CA VAL A 119 8.03 -1.68 18.28
C VAL A 119 6.57 -1.42 17.91
N TYR A 120 6.31 -0.50 16.98
CA TYR A 120 4.96 0.01 16.74
C TYR A 120 4.00 -1.07 16.24
N PHE A 121 4.34 -1.79 15.16
CA PHE A 121 3.49 -2.86 14.65
C PHE A 121 3.42 -4.03 15.63
N THR A 122 4.52 -4.43 16.28
CA THR A 122 4.49 -5.50 17.29
C THR A 122 3.48 -5.19 18.39
N VAL A 123 3.52 -3.98 18.96
CA VAL A 123 2.59 -3.57 20.01
C VAL A 123 1.16 -3.50 19.48
N GLN A 124 0.94 -2.92 18.30
CA GLN A 124 -0.39 -2.84 17.70
C GLN A 124 -0.99 -4.22 17.41
N ILE A 125 -0.23 -5.11 16.79
CA ILE A 125 -0.66 -6.47 16.44
C ILE A 125 -1.05 -7.22 17.72
N MET A 126 -0.20 -7.21 18.74
CA MET A 126 -0.49 -7.87 20.02
C MET A 126 -1.73 -7.26 20.70
N LYS A 127 -1.81 -5.93 20.76
CA LYS A 127 -2.96 -5.23 21.31
C LYS A 127 -4.24 -5.60 20.58
N THR A 128 -4.24 -5.58 19.24
CA THR A 128 -5.42 -5.91 18.44
C THR A 128 -5.83 -7.37 18.62
N MET A 129 -4.90 -8.32 18.58
CA MET A 129 -5.23 -9.74 18.76
C MET A 129 -5.89 -9.99 20.13
N ILE A 130 -5.39 -9.37 21.18
CA ILE A 130 -5.93 -9.52 22.55
C ILE A 130 -7.28 -8.81 22.69
N THR A 131 -7.39 -7.54 22.26
CA THR A 131 -8.62 -6.75 22.45
C THR A 131 -9.78 -7.24 21.58
N ARG A 132 -9.50 -7.68 20.35
CA ARG A 132 -10.51 -8.24 19.44
C ARG A 132 -10.76 -9.73 19.63
N LYS A 133 -10.01 -10.38 20.53
CA LYS A 133 -10.10 -11.82 20.81
C LYS A 133 -9.82 -12.68 19.58
N ASP A 134 -8.86 -12.28 18.75
CA ASP A 134 -8.41 -13.04 17.56
C ASP A 134 -7.52 -14.22 17.98
N TRP A 135 -8.07 -15.17 18.74
CA TRP A 135 -7.31 -16.25 19.38
C TRP A 135 -6.59 -17.17 18.40
N VAL A 136 -7.16 -17.38 17.20
CA VAL A 136 -6.52 -18.20 16.15
C VAL A 136 -5.24 -17.53 15.66
N ASP A 137 -5.28 -16.22 15.41
CA ASP A 137 -4.11 -15.47 14.95
C ASP A 137 -3.06 -15.38 16.07
N LEU A 138 -3.51 -15.23 17.33
CA LEU A 138 -2.62 -15.26 18.48
C LEU A 138 -1.92 -16.63 18.63
N ALA A 139 -2.65 -17.73 18.47
CA ALA A 139 -2.07 -19.08 18.53
C ALA A 139 -1.01 -19.29 17.43
N TRP A 140 -1.28 -18.84 16.22
CA TRP A 140 -0.27 -18.86 15.15
C TRP A 140 0.94 -18.00 15.51
N SER A 141 0.74 -16.76 15.96
CA SER A 141 1.83 -15.88 16.39
C SER A 141 2.69 -16.48 17.51
N LEU A 142 2.07 -17.09 18.53
CA LEU A 142 2.78 -17.80 19.60
C LEU A 142 3.57 -18.99 19.08
N SER A 143 2.99 -19.78 18.17
CA SER A 143 3.69 -20.92 17.58
C SER A 143 4.94 -20.51 16.80
N TYR A 144 4.93 -19.33 16.18
CA TYR A 144 6.11 -18.74 15.54
C TYR A 144 7.21 -18.45 16.56
N TYR A 145 6.91 -17.74 17.67
CA TYR A 145 7.91 -17.42 18.70
C TYR A 145 8.44 -18.68 19.37
N THR A 146 7.57 -19.64 19.69
CA THR A 146 7.98 -20.95 20.24
C THR A 146 8.95 -21.65 19.31
N ARG A 147 8.63 -21.76 18.01
CA ARG A 147 9.52 -22.36 17.01
C ARG A 147 10.84 -21.62 16.91
N PHE A 148 10.81 -20.28 16.87
CA PHE A 148 12.01 -19.45 16.79
C PHE A 148 12.94 -19.70 17.97
N PHE A 149 12.45 -19.57 19.20
CA PHE A 149 13.27 -19.78 20.38
C PHE A 149 13.74 -21.23 20.52
N PHE A 150 12.88 -22.22 20.23
CA PHE A 150 13.29 -23.62 20.23
C PHE A 150 14.42 -23.91 19.22
N THR A 151 14.39 -23.22 18.07
CA THR A 151 15.41 -23.39 17.02
C THR A 151 16.72 -22.69 17.38
N PHE A 152 16.68 -21.46 17.90
CA PHE A 152 17.87 -20.62 18.02
C PHE A 152 18.50 -20.59 19.42
N VAL A 153 17.74 -20.85 20.48
CA VAL A 153 18.28 -20.88 21.86
C VAL A 153 19.40 -21.91 22.04
N PRO A 154 19.35 -23.12 21.45
CA PRO A 154 20.48 -24.06 21.54
C PRO A 154 21.80 -23.53 20.98
N TYR A 155 21.77 -22.60 20.02
CA TYR A 155 22.96 -22.07 19.35
C TYR A 155 23.44 -20.75 19.94
N PHE A 156 22.52 -19.85 20.32
CA PHE A 156 22.82 -18.48 20.72
C PHE A 156 22.49 -18.18 22.20
N GLY A 157 21.93 -19.14 22.93
CA GLY A 157 21.31 -18.90 24.22
C GLY A 157 20.08 -17.99 24.11
N VAL A 158 19.45 -17.70 25.25
CA VAL A 158 18.23 -16.87 25.29
C VAL A 158 18.53 -15.43 24.85
N LEU A 159 19.55 -14.80 25.44
CA LEU A 159 19.91 -13.41 25.13
C LEU A 159 20.38 -13.24 23.68
N GLY A 160 21.20 -14.17 23.16
CA GLY A 160 21.64 -14.13 21.77
C GLY A 160 20.49 -14.36 20.78
N SER A 161 19.51 -15.21 21.12
CA SER A 161 18.31 -15.40 20.29
C SER A 161 17.43 -14.15 20.26
N ILE A 162 17.28 -13.45 21.40
CA ILE A 162 16.57 -12.17 21.46
C ILE A 162 17.30 -11.11 20.64
N ALA A 163 18.62 -11.03 20.75
CA ALA A 163 19.44 -10.13 19.95
C ALA A 163 19.28 -10.41 18.45
N LEU A 164 19.40 -11.67 18.04
CA LEU A 164 19.19 -12.10 16.66
C LEU A 164 17.80 -11.71 16.14
N LEU A 165 16.75 -12.03 16.90
CA LEU A 165 15.39 -11.66 16.54
C LEU A 165 15.30 -10.14 16.30
N THR A 166 15.78 -9.35 17.26
CA THR A 166 15.73 -7.88 17.24
C THR A 166 16.48 -7.31 16.04
N THR A 167 17.72 -7.75 15.79
CA THR A 167 18.51 -7.32 14.63
C THR A 167 17.81 -7.62 13.32
N VAL A 168 17.18 -8.78 13.20
CA VAL A 168 16.42 -9.15 11.99
C VAL A 168 15.17 -8.29 11.84
N ARG A 169 14.44 -8.01 12.94
CA ARG A 169 13.29 -7.09 12.89
C ARG A 169 13.73 -5.71 12.43
N PHE A 170 14.86 -5.24 12.93
CA PHE A 170 15.43 -3.94 12.57
C PHE A 170 15.74 -3.86 11.07
N ILE A 171 16.49 -4.84 10.52
CA ILE A 171 16.82 -4.87 9.08
C ILE A 171 15.56 -4.96 8.22
N GLU A 172 14.61 -5.83 8.59
CA GLU A 172 13.35 -5.96 7.85
C GLU A 172 12.57 -4.65 7.83
N SER A 173 12.54 -3.93 8.95
CA SER A 173 11.81 -2.67 9.05
C SER A 173 12.34 -1.60 8.10
N HIS A 174 13.67 -1.52 7.93
CA HIS A 174 14.29 -0.62 6.95
C HIS A 174 13.89 -0.98 5.53
N TRP A 175 14.03 -2.25 5.19
CA TRP A 175 13.65 -2.75 3.88
C TRP A 175 12.16 -2.55 3.58
N PHE A 176 11.28 -2.86 4.54
CA PHE A 176 9.83 -2.71 4.40
C PHE A 176 9.41 -1.25 4.21
N VAL A 177 9.92 -0.34 5.05
CA VAL A 177 9.66 1.11 4.91
C VAL A 177 10.16 1.59 3.56
N TRP A 178 11.34 1.15 3.13
CA TRP A 178 11.88 1.58 1.85
C TRP A 178 10.96 1.17 0.70
N VAL A 179 10.60 -0.11 0.60
CA VAL A 179 9.74 -0.62 -0.48
C VAL A 179 8.34 0.00 -0.46
N THR A 180 7.74 0.18 0.71
CA THR A 180 6.35 0.68 0.79
C THR A 180 6.28 2.19 0.62
N GLN A 181 7.17 2.96 1.25
CA GLN A 181 7.00 4.42 1.32
C GLN A 181 7.46 5.14 0.04
N MET A 182 8.36 4.54 -0.76
CA MET A 182 8.86 5.15 -2.01
C MET A 182 7.77 5.40 -3.05
N ASN A 183 6.67 4.65 -2.96
CA ASN A 183 5.54 4.75 -3.88
C ASN A 183 4.44 5.71 -3.40
N HIS A 184 4.45 6.10 -2.12
CA HIS A 184 3.31 6.80 -1.46
C HIS A 184 3.66 8.17 -0.88
N ILE A 185 4.68 8.27 -0.02
CA ILE A 185 5.03 9.53 0.69
C ILE A 185 5.30 10.72 -0.26
N PRO A 186 5.93 10.51 -1.43
CA PRO A 186 6.14 11.59 -2.39
C PRO A 186 4.88 12.11 -3.09
N MET A 187 3.75 11.43 -2.96
CA MET A 187 2.51 11.76 -3.65
C MET A 187 1.64 12.71 -2.82
N GLU A 188 0.55 13.22 -3.39
CA GLU A 188 -0.36 14.13 -2.67
C GLU A 188 -1.00 13.41 -1.48
N ILE A 189 -0.85 13.98 -0.28
CA ILE A 189 -1.46 13.53 0.97
C ILE A 189 -2.30 14.67 1.52
N ASP A 190 -3.59 14.42 1.74
CA ASP A 190 -4.51 15.45 2.21
C ASP A 190 -5.66 14.87 3.05
N HIS A 191 -6.50 15.74 3.61
CA HIS A 191 -7.80 15.35 4.12
C HIS A 191 -8.76 15.07 2.98
N GLU A 192 -9.82 14.31 3.26
CA GLU A 192 -10.83 13.99 2.25
C GLU A 192 -11.55 15.27 1.78
N LYS A 193 -11.33 15.65 0.51
CA LYS A 193 -11.96 16.81 -0.14
C LYS A 193 -13.40 16.54 -0.63
N TYR A 194 -13.74 15.28 -0.93
CA TYR A 194 -15.01 14.88 -1.56
C TYR A 194 -16.00 14.25 -0.57
N ARG A 195 -17.31 14.43 -0.82
CA ARG A 195 -18.40 13.89 0.02
C ARG A 195 -18.44 12.35 0.04
N ASP A 196 -19.22 11.82 0.99
CA ASP A 196 -19.51 10.42 1.29
C ASP A 196 -19.41 9.41 0.12
N TRP A 197 -19.11 8.15 0.46
CA TRP A 197 -18.88 7.09 -0.52
C TRP A 197 -20.01 7.00 -1.56
N LEU A 198 -21.27 7.18 -1.14
CA LEU A 198 -22.42 7.17 -2.04
C LEU A 198 -22.45 8.40 -2.97
N GLY A 199 -22.19 9.61 -2.47
CA GLY A 199 -22.09 10.81 -3.28
C GLY A 199 -20.97 10.75 -4.32
N SER A 200 -19.84 10.11 -3.99
CA SER A 200 -18.74 9.87 -4.93
C SER A 200 -19.09 8.83 -6.02
N GLN A 201 -20.06 7.95 -5.78
CA GLN A 201 -20.53 6.93 -6.74
C GLN A 201 -21.70 7.42 -7.60
N VAL A 202 -22.55 8.31 -7.06
CA VAL A 202 -23.84 8.72 -7.65
C VAL A 202 -23.83 10.19 -8.12
N GLY A 203 -22.80 10.97 -7.78
CA GLY A 203 -22.76 12.42 -7.92
C GLY A 203 -22.55 12.96 -9.33
N GLY A 204 -23.61 13.01 -10.13
CA GLY A 204 -23.82 14.11 -11.06
C GLY A 204 -24.45 15.28 -10.29
N GLN A 205 -23.73 16.38 -10.07
CA GLN A 205 -24.35 17.61 -9.59
C GLN A 205 -24.87 18.44 -10.76
N HIS A 206 -26.19 18.57 -10.82
CA HIS A 206 -26.88 19.71 -11.44
C HIS A 206 -26.44 20.99 -10.74
N HIS A 207 -25.50 21.73 -11.32
CA HIS A 207 -25.43 23.18 -11.13
C HIS A 207 -26.08 23.83 -12.35
N GLY A 208 -27.08 24.68 -12.11
CA GLY A 208 -27.83 25.37 -13.15
C GLY A 208 -26.91 26.16 -14.08
N ARG A 209 -26.71 25.64 -15.30
CA ARG A 209 -26.34 26.43 -16.46
C ARG A 209 -27.44 26.25 -17.50
N SER A 210 -27.90 27.39 -18.00
CA SER A 210 -28.87 27.51 -19.09
C SER A 210 -28.49 26.60 -20.25
N LEU A 211 -29.45 25.80 -20.70
CA LEU A 211 -29.37 24.95 -21.88
C LEU A 211 -29.41 25.81 -23.14
N THR A 212 -28.27 26.33 -23.57
CA THR A 212 -28.02 26.71 -24.97
C THR A 212 -26.53 26.53 -25.20
N ASP A 213 -26.13 25.38 -25.72
CA ASP A 213 -25.29 25.31 -26.91
C ASP A 213 -24.95 23.85 -27.23
N ASP A 214 -25.05 23.59 -28.53
CA ASP A 214 -24.80 22.37 -29.27
C ASP A 214 -23.34 21.91 -29.05
N ASP A 215 -23.11 20.73 -28.48
CA ASP A 215 -21.76 20.11 -28.46
C ASP A 215 -21.89 18.58 -28.56
N SER A 216 -21.99 18.12 -29.80
CA SER A 216 -22.12 16.72 -30.24
C SER A 216 -20.78 15.96 -30.26
N SER A 217 -19.81 16.29 -29.40
CA SER A 217 -18.44 15.76 -29.51
C SER A 217 -17.82 15.11 -28.27
N ARG A 218 -18.58 14.85 -27.20
CA ARG A 218 -18.01 14.28 -25.95
C ARG A 218 -18.32 12.81 -25.75
N ASP A 219 -17.52 11.96 -26.39
CA ASP A 219 -17.39 10.55 -26.00
C ASP A 219 -16.87 10.49 -24.54
N THR A 220 -17.72 9.97 -23.66
CA THR A 220 -17.58 10.07 -22.20
C THR A 220 -16.56 9.09 -21.63
N PRO A 221 -15.89 9.41 -20.50
CA PRO A 221 -14.73 8.66 -20.05
C PRO A 221 -15.08 7.39 -19.24
N SER A 222 -16.33 6.91 -19.22
CA SER A 222 -16.72 5.64 -18.56
C SER A 222 -15.97 4.41 -19.11
N LEU A 223 -15.23 4.59 -20.19
CA LEU A 223 -14.40 3.61 -20.85
C LEU A 223 -13.02 3.38 -20.21
N PHE A 224 -12.51 4.14 -19.23
CA PHE A 224 -11.09 3.93 -18.84
C PHE A 224 -10.80 2.52 -18.27
N ALA A 225 -11.34 2.16 -17.11
CA ALA A 225 -11.07 0.85 -16.50
C ALA A 225 -11.67 -0.31 -17.32
N THR A 226 -12.87 -0.10 -17.88
CA THR A 226 -13.53 -1.07 -18.75
C THR A 226 -12.79 -1.24 -20.08
N ALA A 227 -12.16 -0.21 -20.64
CA ALA A 227 -11.31 -0.31 -21.84
C ALA A 227 -9.89 -0.80 -21.53
N VAL A 228 -9.31 -0.60 -20.33
CA VAL A 228 -8.09 -1.36 -19.95
C VAL A 228 -8.39 -2.85 -20.09
N LEU A 229 -9.49 -3.29 -19.49
CA LEU A 229 -9.88 -4.70 -19.47
C LEU A 229 -10.34 -5.17 -20.86
N TYR A 230 -11.11 -4.37 -21.58
CA TYR A 230 -11.67 -4.72 -22.89
C TYR A 230 -10.61 -4.71 -24.01
N HIS A 231 -9.73 -3.70 -24.09
CA HIS A 231 -8.62 -3.73 -25.06
C HIS A 231 -7.62 -4.85 -24.76
N TYR A 232 -7.29 -5.09 -23.49
CA TYR A 232 -6.41 -6.20 -23.10
C TYR A 232 -6.99 -7.58 -23.47
N LEU A 233 -8.30 -7.78 -23.31
CA LEU A 233 -8.95 -9.05 -23.60
C LEU A 233 -9.25 -9.26 -25.09
N HIS A 234 -9.54 -8.19 -25.84
CA HIS A 234 -9.92 -8.27 -27.26
C HIS A 234 -8.71 -8.45 -28.20
N ASP A 235 -7.61 -7.73 -27.98
CA ASP A 235 -6.47 -7.73 -28.94
C ASP A 235 -5.57 -8.98 -28.87
N HIS A 236 -5.72 -9.83 -27.84
CA HIS A 236 -4.85 -10.98 -27.62
C HIS A 236 -5.54 -12.36 -27.66
N HIS A 237 -6.78 -12.47 -28.14
CA HIS A 237 -7.55 -13.73 -28.11
C HIS A 237 -7.54 -14.41 -26.72
N MET A 238 -7.42 -13.62 -25.64
CA MET A 238 -7.33 -14.11 -24.25
C MET A 238 -8.70 -14.19 -23.58
N SER A 239 -9.73 -14.61 -24.31
CA SER A 239 -11.05 -14.95 -23.75
C SER A 239 -10.97 -16.05 -22.67
N HIS A 240 -9.88 -16.83 -22.60
CA HIS A 240 -9.62 -17.73 -21.46
C HIS A 240 -9.06 -17.05 -20.20
N MET A 241 -8.61 -15.79 -20.25
CA MET A 241 -8.33 -14.99 -19.04
C MET A 241 -9.62 -14.43 -18.44
N LEU A 242 -10.69 -14.32 -19.23
CA LEU A 242 -12.03 -14.28 -18.65
C LEU A 242 -12.25 -15.55 -17.81
N ASP A 243 -11.82 -16.76 -18.15
CA ASP A 243 -11.95 -17.91 -17.21
C ASP A 243 -11.13 -17.77 -15.89
N LEU A 244 -10.14 -16.88 -15.84
CA LEU A 244 -9.41 -16.54 -14.61
C LEU A 244 -10.12 -15.42 -13.81
N CYS A 245 -10.82 -14.48 -14.47
CA CYS A 245 -11.61 -13.40 -13.85
C CYS A 245 -13.14 -13.65 -13.77
N SER A 246 -13.67 -14.70 -14.40
CA SER A 246 -15.12 -14.95 -14.64
C SER A 246 -15.65 -16.16 -13.92
N LYS A 247 -14.86 -16.74 -12.99
CA LYS A 247 -15.41 -17.75 -12.10
C LYS A 247 -16.33 -17.07 -11.09
N PRO A 248 -17.49 -17.63 -10.73
CA PRO A 248 -18.61 -16.90 -10.11
C PRO A 248 -18.30 -16.15 -8.80
N ALA A 249 -17.18 -16.46 -8.15
CA ALA A 249 -16.68 -15.75 -6.97
C ALA A 249 -15.95 -14.42 -7.28
N TRP A 250 -15.61 -14.15 -8.54
CA TRP A 250 -14.86 -12.97 -9.00
C TRP A 250 -15.74 -11.95 -9.75
N THR A 251 -16.84 -12.38 -10.37
CA THR A 251 -17.76 -11.51 -11.13
C THR A 251 -18.66 -10.65 -10.25
N PHE A 252 -18.98 -11.08 -9.02
CA PHE A 252 -19.90 -10.33 -8.15
C PHE A 252 -19.24 -9.15 -7.39
N SER A 253 -17.90 -9.12 -7.28
CA SER A 253 -17.18 -7.96 -6.73
C SER A 253 -16.66 -6.99 -7.81
N PHE A 254 -16.57 -7.42 -9.07
CA PHE A 254 -15.95 -6.61 -10.13
C PHE A 254 -16.90 -5.56 -10.75
N VAL A 255 -18.22 -5.79 -10.68
CA VAL A 255 -19.23 -4.93 -11.33
C VAL A 255 -19.81 -3.87 -10.39
N LEU A 256 -19.60 -3.98 -9.07
CA LEU A 256 -20.18 -3.07 -8.07
C LEU A 256 -19.20 -2.06 -7.44
N GLU A 257 -17.90 -2.05 -7.80
CA GLU A 257 -16.89 -1.20 -7.14
C GLU A 257 -16.05 -0.28 -8.06
N LEU A 258 -16.35 -0.20 -9.36
CA LEU A 258 -15.67 0.75 -10.25
C LEU A 258 -16.59 1.93 -10.58
N PRO A 259 -16.41 3.12 -9.97
CA PRO A 259 -17.20 4.29 -10.32
C PRO A 259 -16.89 4.77 -11.73
N VAL A 260 -17.98 4.95 -12.46
CA VAL A 260 -18.18 5.62 -13.74
C VAL A 260 -17.46 6.98 -13.77
N ILE A 261 -16.82 7.29 -14.88
CA ILE A 261 -16.21 8.60 -15.09
C ILE A 261 -17.24 9.56 -15.71
N LYS A 262 -17.48 10.68 -15.01
CA LYS A 262 -17.83 11.96 -15.64
C LYS A 262 -16.88 13.02 -15.07
N THR A 263 -16.07 13.60 -15.93
CA THR A 263 -15.21 14.74 -15.59
C THR A 263 -16.08 15.96 -15.31
N GLY A 264 -15.90 16.51 -14.11
CA GLY A 264 -16.63 17.62 -13.53
C GLY A 264 -16.57 17.50 -12.01
N ASP A 265 -15.42 17.86 -11.43
CA ASP A 265 -15.19 18.01 -9.98
C ASP A 265 -15.33 16.77 -9.08
N CYS A 266 -15.40 15.55 -9.61
CA CYS A 266 -15.30 14.31 -8.82
C CYS A 266 -14.18 13.40 -9.35
N CYS A 267 -13.14 13.16 -8.55
CA CYS A 267 -12.13 12.15 -8.83
C CYS A 267 -12.74 10.75 -8.68
N SER A 268 -12.77 9.98 -9.78
CA SER A 268 -13.09 8.55 -9.69
C SER A 268 -12.04 7.82 -8.83
N LEU A 269 -12.44 6.73 -8.17
CA LEU A 269 -11.55 5.94 -7.31
C LEU A 269 -10.26 5.49 -8.06
N THR A 270 -10.36 5.25 -9.35
CA THR A 270 -9.24 4.89 -10.24
C THR A 270 -8.26 6.04 -10.42
N LEU A 271 -8.74 7.23 -10.76
CA LEU A 271 -7.91 8.43 -10.90
C LEU A 271 -7.25 8.80 -9.57
N TYR A 272 -8.01 8.62 -8.48
CA TYR A 272 -7.50 8.84 -7.13
C TYR A 272 -6.33 7.90 -6.80
N ARG A 273 -6.45 6.60 -7.08
CA ARG A 273 -5.38 5.61 -6.86
C ARG A 273 -4.13 5.91 -7.71
N LEU A 274 -4.31 6.39 -8.94
CA LEU A 274 -3.21 6.82 -9.80
C LEU A 274 -2.50 8.07 -9.27
N ALA A 275 -3.24 9.04 -8.72
CA ALA A 275 -2.67 10.25 -8.15
C ALA A 275 -1.98 10.01 -6.79
N ALA A 276 -2.42 9.01 -6.03
CA ALA A 276 -1.88 8.69 -4.70
C ALA A 276 -0.65 7.76 -4.74
N THR A 277 -0.32 7.17 -5.90
CA THR A 277 0.76 6.18 -6.00
C THR A 277 1.66 6.44 -7.21
N CYS A 278 2.87 5.89 -7.17
CA CYS A 278 3.79 5.91 -8.31
C CYS A 278 4.53 4.58 -8.41
N ASN A 279 5.08 4.32 -9.60
CA ASN A 279 5.88 3.14 -9.88
C ASN A 279 7.39 3.43 -9.77
N ILE A 280 8.14 2.34 -9.58
CA ILE A 280 9.59 2.33 -9.67
C ILE A 280 9.98 1.56 -10.93
N GLU A 281 10.97 2.09 -11.64
CA GLU A 281 11.46 1.52 -12.89
C GLU A 281 11.68 0.01 -12.78
N GLN A 282 11.27 -0.70 -13.82
CA GLN A 282 11.49 -2.14 -13.90
C GLN A 282 12.98 -2.45 -14.05
N SER A 283 13.50 -3.33 -13.20
CA SER A 283 14.79 -3.97 -13.37
C SER A 283 14.80 -5.29 -12.62
N PHE A 284 15.70 -6.20 -12.99
CA PHE A 284 15.84 -7.48 -12.27
C PHE A 284 16.04 -7.27 -10.77
N PHE A 285 16.84 -6.26 -10.38
CA PHE A 285 17.06 -5.92 -8.99
C PHE A 285 15.78 -5.37 -8.33
N ASN A 286 15.11 -4.38 -8.94
CA ASN A 286 13.92 -3.76 -8.36
C ASN A 286 12.77 -4.75 -8.22
N ASP A 287 12.57 -5.61 -9.23
CA ASP A 287 11.53 -6.65 -9.26
C ASP A 287 11.79 -7.70 -8.16
N TRP A 288 13.03 -8.09 -7.92
CA TRP A 288 13.38 -9.01 -6.84
C TRP A 288 13.28 -8.34 -5.46
N PHE A 289 13.86 -7.14 -5.31
CA PHE A 289 14.01 -6.43 -4.05
C PHE A 289 12.67 -5.98 -3.47
N SER A 290 11.79 -5.40 -4.30
CA SER A 290 10.42 -5.03 -3.93
C SER A 290 9.44 -6.21 -4.08
N GLY A 291 9.87 -7.26 -4.76
CA GLY A 291 9.02 -8.36 -5.14
C GLY A 291 8.04 -8.05 -6.29
N HIS A 292 8.18 -7.02 -7.11
CA HIS A 292 7.14 -6.53 -8.04
C HIS A 292 6.18 -5.52 -7.42
N LEU A 293 6.39 -5.08 -6.16
CA LEU A 293 5.71 -3.89 -5.63
C LEU A 293 6.31 -2.58 -6.14
N ASN A 294 7.31 -2.63 -7.02
CA ASN A 294 7.65 -1.49 -7.88
C ASN A 294 6.53 -1.13 -8.87
N PHE A 295 5.54 -2.01 -9.07
CA PHE A 295 4.33 -1.76 -9.86
C PHE A 295 3.14 -1.39 -8.94
N GLN A 296 3.29 -0.35 -8.12
CA GLN A 296 2.27 0.07 -7.16
C GLN A 296 0.98 0.54 -7.83
N ILE A 297 1.07 1.21 -8.99
CA ILE A 297 -0.09 1.64 -9.77
C ILE A 297 -0.94 0.42 -10.15
N GLU A 298 -0.34 -0.58 -10.80
CA GLU A 298 -1.03 -1.80 -11.22
C GLU A 298 -1.54 -2.58 -10.01
N HIS A 299 -0.79 -2.58 -8.92
CA HIS A 299 -1.20 -3.18 -7.66
C HIS A 299 -2.49 -2.55 -7.08
N HIS A 300 -2.60 -1.22 -7.10
CA HIS A 300 -3.82 -0.54 -6.63
C HIS A 300 -4.99 -0.67 -7.61
N LEU A 301 -4.71 -0.76 -8.90
CA LEU A 301 -5.73 -0.97 -9.93
C LEU A 301 -6.27 -2.41 -9.91
N PHE A 302 -5.39 -3.39 -9.75
CA PHE A 302 -5.68 -4.82 -9.83
C PHE A 302 -5.11 -5.57 -8.61
N PRO A 303 -5.61 -5.28 -7.39
CA PRO A 303 -5.03 -5.83 -6.15
C PRO A 303 -5.06 -7.36 -6.11
N THR A 304 -6.05 -7.99 -6.75
CA THR A 304 -6.23 -9.44 -6.78
C THR A 304 -5.46 -10.14 -7.90
N MET A 305 -4.85 -9.38 -8.82
CA MET A 305 -4.00 -9.95 -9.86
C MET A 305 -2.69 -10.45 -9.25
N PRO A 306 -2.24 -11.67 -9.61
CA PRO A 306 -0.93 -12.15 -9.18
C PRO A 306 0.18 -11.20 -9.62
N ARG A 307 1.01 -10.77 -8.68
CA ARG A 307 2.00 -9.71 -8.88
C ARG A 307 3.06 -9.97 -9.96
N HIS A 308 3.35 -11.22 -10.27
CA HIS A 308 4.22 -11.60 -11.39
C HIS A 308 3.62 -11.26 -12.76
N ASN A 309 2.36 -10.80 -12.85
CA ASN A 309 1.74 -10.32 -14.08
C ASN A 309 1.71 -8.78 -14.17
N TYR A 310 2.13 -8.05 -13.14
CA TYR A 310 2.08 -6.58 -13.17
C TYR A 310 2.93 -5.98 -14.28
N TYR A 311 4.14 -6.49 -14.52
CA TYR A 311 4.97 -6.02 -15.64
C TYR A 311 4.32 -6.24 -17.02
N LYS A 312 3.43 -7.23 -17.14
CA LYS A 312 2.72 -7.50 -18.40
C LYS A 312 1.62 -6.49 -18.65
N ILE A 313 0.92 -6.05 -17.59
CA ILE A 313 -0.20 -5.10 -17.71
C ILE A 313 0.28 -3.63 -17.71
N ALA A 314 1.45 -3.34 -17.12
CA ALA A 314 1.98 -1.98 -16.99
C ALA A 314 2.06 -1.18 -18.31
N PRO A 315 2.52 -1.75 -19.45
CA PRO A 315 2.52 -1.03 -20.73
C PRO A 315 1.12 -0.62 -21.21
N PHE A 316 0.10 -1.43 -20.91
CA PHE A 316 -1.30 -1.16 -21.26
C PHE A 316 -1.91 -0.10 -20.35
N VAL A 317 -1.62 -0.15 -19.04
CA VAL A 317 -2.05 0.92 -18.12
C VAL A 317 -1.43 2.24 -18.54
N ARG A 318 -0.14 2.25 -18.89
CA ARG A 318 0.55 3.45 -19.37
C ARG A 318 -0.02 3.98 -20.68
N SER A 319 -0.30 3.11 -21.66
CA SER A 319 -0.88 3.54 -22.93
C SER A 319 -2.27 4.13 -22.73
N LEU A 320 -3.04 3.58 -21.80
CA LEU A 320 -4.35 4.12 -21.45
C LEU A 320 -4.21 5.47 -20.75
N CYS A 321 -3.34 5.58 -19.74
CA CYS A 321 -3.06 6.86 -19.08
C CYS A 321 -2.69 7.95 -20.11
N LYS A 322 -1.84 7.61 -21.09
CA LYS A 322 -1.50 8.52 -22.20
C LYS A 322 -2.72 8.90 -23.06
N LYS A 323 -3.60 7.95 -23.38
CA LYS A 323 -4.80 8.16 -24.21
C LYS A 323 -5.78 9.14 -23.58
N TYR A 324 -5.92 9.12 -22.25
CA TYR A 324 -6.85 9.97 -21.52
C TYR A 324 -6.15 11.08 -20.71
N GLU A 325 -4.90 11.39 -21.05
CA GLU A 325 -4.12 12.49 -20.45
C GLU A 325 -4.01 12.40 -18.91
N VAL A 326 -3.98 11.18 -18.38
CA VAL A 326 -3.75 10.90 -16.96
C VAL A 326 -2.26 10.71 -16.73
N LEU A 327 -1.73 11.34 -15.68
CA LEU A 327 -0.32 11.16 -15.29
C LEU A 327 -0.08 9.71 -14.87
N TYR A 328 0.91 9.07 -15.50
CA TYR A 328 1.47 7.78 -15.07
C TYR A 328 2.87 8.05 -14.54
N GLU A 329 3.00 8.10 -13.21
CA GLU A 329 4.25 8.44 -12.54
C GLU A 329 5.13 7.19 -12.36
N GLU A 330 6.28 7.16 -13.01
CA GLU A 330 7.32 6.15 -12.83
C GLU A 330 8.68 6.83 -12.64
N LYS A 331 9.49 6.34 -11.71
CA LYS A 331 10.77 6.94 -11.38
C LYS A 331 11.85 5.91 -11.01
N PRO A 332 13.13 6.27 -11.14
CA PRO A 332 14.21 5.41 -10.66
C PRO A 332 14.19 5.35 -9.13
N MET A 333 14.59 4.20 -8.58
CA MET A 333 14.53 3.92 -7.14
C MET A 333 15.25 4.98 -6.29
N TRP A 334 16.41 5.46 -6.75
CA TRP A 334 17.17 6.49 -6.04
C TRP A 334 16.43 7.82 -5.98
N LYS A 335 15.70 8.19 -7.05
CA LYS A 335 14.91 9.42 -7.09
C LYS A 335 13.73 9.32 -6.14
N ALA A 336 13.03 8.18 -6.13
CA ALA A 336 11.94 7.95 -5.18
C ALA A 336 12.42 8.06 -3.71
N PHE A 337 13.64 7.60 -3.43
CA PHE A 337 14.26 7.77 -2.12
C PHE A 337 14.57 9.25 -1.80
N THR A 338 15.16 9.99 -2.74
CA THR A 338 15.42 11.42 -2.54
C THR A 338 14.13 12.22 -2.39
N ASP A 339 13.06 11.81 -3.08
CA ASP A 339 11.74 12.44 -3.00
C ASP A 339 11.12 12.27 -1.60
N ILE A 340 11.30 11.13 -0.93
CA ILE A 340 10.84 10.95 0.46
C ILE A 340 11.49 12.01 1.36
N ILE A 341 12.82 12.15 1.27
CA ILE A 341 13.58 13.07 2.12
C ILE A 341 13.27 14.52 1.76
N GLY A 342 13.09 14.82 0.48
CA GLY A 342 12.61 16.12 -0.01
C GLY A 342 11.21 16.45 0.50
N SER A 343 10.27 15.50 0.44
CA SER A 343 8.90 15.64 0.93
C SER A 343 8.88 15.90 2.44
N LEU A 344 9.62 15.11 3.22
CA LEU A 344 9.77 15.31 4.66
C LEU A 344 10.39 16.65 5.01
N ARG A 345 11.39 17.11 4.26
CA ARG A 345 11.98 18.44 4.45
C ARG A 345 10.96 19.54 4.14
N LYS A 346 10.29 19.48 3.00
CA LYS A 346 9.24 20.42 2.57
C LYS A 346 8.13 20.52 3.63
N SER A 347 7.60 19.39 4.09
CA SER A 347 6.57 19.37 5.13
C SER A 347 7.09 19.96 6.45
N GLY A 348 8.35 19.71 6.82
CA GLY A 348 8.97 20.30 8.00
C GLY A 348 9.12 21.83 7.91
N ASP A 349 9.50 22.33 6.73
CA ASP A 349 9.62 23.76 6.44
C ASP A 349 8.24 24.46 6.44
N LEU A 350 7.21 23.82 5.86
CA LEU A 350 5.82 24.31 5.91
C LEU A 350 5.29 24.39 7.34
N TRP A 351 5.60 23.38 8.17
CA TRP A 351 5.27 23.44 9.59
C TRP A 351 5.97 24.59 10.28
N LEU A 352 7.27 24.80 10.02
CA LEU A 352 8.05 25.85 10.65
C LEU A 352 7.55 27.26 10.27
N ASP A 353 7.28 27.49 8.99
CA ASP A 353 6.68 28.74 8.49
C ASP A 353 5.35 29.03 9.21
N ALA A 354 4.43 28.05 9.21
CA ALA A 354 3.16 28.19 9.89
C ALA A 354 3.32 28.34 11.41
N TYR A 355 4.30 27.68 12.03
CA TYR A 355 4.57 27.77 13.46
C TYR A 355 5.12 29.14 13.87
N LEU A 356 5.90 29.81 13.01
CA LEU A 356 6.49 31.11 13.32
C LEU A 356 5.61 32.29 12.90
N HIS A 357 4.88 32.18 11.79
CA HIS A 357 4.28 33.32 11.11
C HIS A 357 2.74 33.28 11.01
N LYS A 358 2.10 32.16 11.35
CA LYS A 358 0.63 32.00 11.33
C LYS A 358 0.11 31.62 12.71
#